data_AF-A0AAE1AZD8-F1
#
_entry.id   AF-A0AAE1AZD8-F1
#
_cell.length_a   1.000
_cell.length_b   1.000
_cell.length_c   1.000
_cell.angle_alpha   90.00
_cell.angle_beta   90.00
_cell.angle_gamma   90.00
#
_symmetry.space_group_name_H-M   'P 1'
#
loop_
_entity.id
_entity.type
_entity.pdbx_description
1 polymer ?
#
loop_
_entity_poly.entity_id
_entity_poly.type
_entity_poly.pdbx_seq_one_letter_code
_entity_poly.pdbx_strand_id
1 'polypeptide(L)'
;MAVPGSGPDKFVPESPWGLVDLHQRVMAVPGSGPVLAHCSAGIGRTDTFIGLCNLLHEAEVTGKMDFKSALWKLRQDRMHTVQTVEQYKYLHKVAIAGYNISGTIINVTYMYFRLASLESDKEGNKSTCNYHQEFDTVVELCGATAPEVKDSPDEEVQNVYQNEGVDTNRIKDRLSNILPNPTFRPDLTAAVPHEDTYINAVLVPDLTNDGHDILTQLPLPSTVTGFWRLVTQFNVGLIVAFDLDSSKSDEL
;
A
#
# COMPACT_ATOMS: atom_id res chain seq x y z
N MET A 1 10.40 5.18 8.53
CA MET A 1 9.77 6.49 8.80
C MET A 1 9.93 7.39 7.56
N ALA A 2 8.87 7.52 6.78
CA ALA A 2 8.70 8.61 5.82
C ALA A 2 7.30 9.18 6.09
N VAL A 3 7.24 10.42 6.57
CA VAL A 3 5.99 11.17 6.66
C VAL A 3 5.39 11.19 5.25
N PRO A 4 4.10 10.88 5.04
CA PRO A 4 3.45 11.13 3.76
C PRO A 4 3.40 12.65 3.57
N GLY A 5 4.48 13.23 3.02
CA GLY A 5 4.64 14.68 2.97
C GLY A 5 6.07 15.21 2.82
N SER A 6 7.13 14.41 2.98
CA SER A 6 8.51 14.94 2.97
C SER A 6 9.49 14.19 2.06
N GLY A 7 9.03 13.68 0.92
CA GLY A 7 9.95 13.33 -0.18
C GLY A 7 10.51 14.61 -0.83
N PRO A 8 11.75 14.60 -1.36
CA PRO A 8 12.26 15.73 -2.15
C PRO A 8 11.27 16.05 -3.29
N ASP A 9 11.17 17.30 -3.75
CA ASP A 9 10.07 17.78 -4.63
C ASP A 9 9.86 16.99 -5.95
N LYS A 10 10.74 16.06 -6.28
CA LYS A 10 10.67 15.14 -7.44
C LYS A 10 10.31 13.69 -7.09
N PHE A 11 10.23 13.33 -5.81
CA PHE A 11 9.90 11.99 -5.34
C PHE A 11 8.39 11.75 -5.42
N VAL A 12 8.02 10.58 -5.91
CA VAL A 12 6.64 10.10 -5.92
C VAL A 12 6.51 8.95 -4.92
N PRO A 13 5.42 8.87 -4.14
CA PRO A 13 5.19 7.72 -3.28
C PRO A 13 5.16 6.42 -4.08
N GLU A 14 5.66 5.33 -3.49
CA GLU A 14 5.56 4.00 -4.11
C GLU A 14 4.12 3.52 -4.20
N SER A 15 3.33 3.80 -3.16
CA SER A 15 1.93 3.40 -3.05
C SER A 15 0.98 4.51 -3.51
N PRO A 16 -0.11 4.17 -4.24
CA PRO A 16 -1.16 5.14 -4.58
C PRO A 16 -2.11 5.41 -3.41
N TRP A 17 -2.19 4.51 -2.43
CA TRP A 17 -3.26 4.46 -1.43
C TRP A 17 -3.36 5.72 -0.58
N GLY A 18 -2.21 6.27 -0.16
CA GLY A 18 -2.21 7.49 0.67
C GLY A 18 -2.81 8.71 -0.03
N LEU A 19 -2.59 8.87 -1.34
CA LEU A 19 -3.16 9.99 -2.09
C LEU A 19 -4.65 9.75 -2.43
N VAL A 20 -5.06 8.50 -2.64
CA VAL A 20 -6.47 8.15 -2.80
C VAL A 20 -7.25 8.40 -1.50
N ASP A 21 -6.73 7.96 -0.35
CA ASP A 21 -7.34 8.20 0.97
C ASP A 21 -7.48 9.72 1.24
N LEU A 22 -6.42 10.50 0.94
CA LEU A 22 -6.49 11.96 1.03
C LEU A 22 -7.61 12.54 0.16
N HIS A 23 -7.69 12.13 -1.11
CA HIS A 23 -8.76 12.58 -2.02
C HIS A 23 -10.13 12.27 -1.44
N GLN A 24 -10.37 11.03 -1.02
CA GLN A 24 -11.66 10.60 -0.51
C GLN A 24 -12.07 11.39 0.75
N ARG A 25 -11.14 11.63 1.68
CA ARG A 25 -11.40 12.42 2.89
C ARG A 25 -11.72 13.88 2.57
N VAL A 26 -10.97 14.49 1.65
CA VAL A 26 -11.21 15.89 1.24
C VAL A 26 -12.58 16.02 0.56
N MET A 27 -12.94 15.09 -0.34
CA MET A 27 -14.20 15.14 -1.08
C MET A 27 -15.42 14.74 -0.23
N ALA A 28 -15.22 13.99 0.86
CA ALA A 28 -16.31 13.64 1.79
C ALA A 28 -16.79 14.82 2.64
N VAL A 29 -15.99 15.88 2.77
CA VAL A 29 -16.34 17.06 3.57
C VAL A 29 -17.00 18.11 2.66
N PRO A 30 -18.25 18.52 2.92
CA PRO A 30 -18.90 19.59 2.15
C PRO A 30 -18.14 20.90 2.28
N GLY A 31 -17.66 21.43 1.15
CA GLY A 31 -17.00 22.73 1.08
C GLY A 31 -17.97 23.85 0.68
N SER A 32 -17.73 25.08 1.17
CA SER A 32 -18.47 26.28 0.75
C SER A 32 -17.78 27.05 -0.39
N GLY A 33 -16.73 26.48 -0.99
CA GLY A 33 -15.88 27.14 -1.97
C GLY A 33 -14.81 26.21 -2.55
N PRO A 34 -13.90 26.73 -3.40
CA PRO A 34 -12.84 25.92 -4.01
C PRO A 34 -11.86 25.40 -2.97
N VAL A 35 -11.37 24.17 -3.16
CA VAL A 35 -10.34 23.56 -2.32
C VAL A 35 -8.99 24.23 -2.59
N LEU A 36 -8.35 24.74 -1.55
CA LEU A 36 -6.98 25.24 -1.61
C LEU A 36 -6.00 24.07 -1.40
N ALA A 37 -5.31 23.66 -2.46
CA ALA A 37 -4.22 22.69 -2.37
C ALA A 37 -2.86 23.38 -2.53
N HIS A 38 -1.89 23.05 -1.66
CA HIS A 38 -0.52 23.55 -1.78
C HIS A 38 0.52 22.50 -1.34
N CYS A 39 1.77 22.71 -1.76
CA CYS A 39 2.92 21.96 -1.27
C CYS A 39 4.05 22.96 -0.96
N SER A 40 5.27 22.72 -1.46
CA SER A 40 6.38 23.68 -1.41
C SER A 40 6.20 24.76 -2.50
N ALA A 41 6.53 24.45 -3.76
CA ALA A 41 6.35 25.37 -4.89
C ALA A 41 4.93 25.38 -5.51
N GLY A 42 4.07 24.45 -5.07
CA GLY A 42 2.68 24.34 -5.55
C GLY A 42 2.56 23.93 -7.02
N ILE A 43 3.47 23.08 -7.53
CA ILE A 43 3.50 22.67 -8.96
C ILE A 43 3.75 21.16 -9.21
N GLY A 44 4.10 20.41 -8.16
CA GLY A 44 4.35 18.96 -8.23
C GLY A 44 3.20 18.19 -7.61
N ARG A 45 3.33 17.88 -6.32
CA ARG A 45 2.32 17.19 -5.51
C ARG A 45 0.93 17.84 -5.55
N THR A 46 0.90 19.17 -5.50
CA THR A 46 -0.34 19.96 -5.62
C THR A 46 -1.07 19.63 -6.91
N ASP A 47 -0.39 19.68 -8.03
CA ASP A 47 -1.04 19.44 -9.32
C ASP A 47 -1.32 17.97 -9.59
N THR A 48 -0.53 17.06 -9.03
CA THR A 48 -0.88 15.64 -9.02
C THR A 48 -2.21 15.42 -8.30
N PHE A 49 -2.43 16.06 -7.15
CA PHE A 49 -3.70 16.00 -6.43
C PHE A 49 -4.84 16.63 -7.23
N ILE A 50 -4.66 17.84 -7.75
CA ILE A 50 -5.69 18.51 -8.57
C ILE A 50 -6.02 17.68 -9.83
N GLY A 51 -4.99 17.12 -10.49
CA GLY A 51 -5.16 16.23 -11.62
C GLY A 51 -5.96 14.99 -11.28
N LEU A 52 -5.70 14.37 -10.13
CA LEU A 52 -6.50 13.25 -9.64
C LEU A 52 -7.97 13.64 -9.47
N CYS A 53 -8.26 14.77 -8.81
CA CYS A 53 -9.63 15.25 -8.65
C CYS A 53 -10.34 15.44 -10.00
N ASN A 54 -9.66 16.10 -10.95
CA ASN A 54 -10.22 16.37 -12.27
C ASN A 54 -10.51 15.08 -13.05
N LEU A 55 -9.59 14.10 -12.99
CA LEU A 55 -9.73 12.83 -13.69
C LEU A 55 -10.85 11.97 -13.09
N LEU A 56 -10.95 11.89 -11.76
CA LEU A 56 -12.01 11.11 -11.11
C LEU A 56 -13.38 11.74 -11.35
N HIS A 57 -13.47 13.08 -11.33
CA HIS A 57 -14.71 13.77 -11.70
C HIS A 57 -15.08 13.57 -13.18
N GLU A 58 -14.10 13.64 -14.09
CA GLU A 58 -14.32 13.36 -15.51
C GLU A 58 -14.81 11.91 -15.71
N ALA A 59 -14.23 10.96 -14.98
CA ALA A 59 -14.65 9.56 -15.02
C ALA A 59 -16.09 9.38 -14.53
N GLU A 60 -16.47 10.06 -13.45
CA GLU A 60 -17.83 10.03 -12.91
C GLU A 60 -18.87 10.56 -13.91
N VAL A 61 -18.55 11.66 -14.61
CA VAL A 61 -19.47 12.32 -15.55
C VAL A 61 -19.51 11.62 -16.91
N THR A 62 -18.37 11.14 -17.40
CA THR A 62 -18.21 10.70 -18.80
C THR A 62 -17.92 9.21 -18.97
N GLY A 63 -17.59 8.50 -17.89
CA GLY A 63 -17.10 7.12 -17.92
C GLY A 63 -15.69 6.98 -18.52
N LYS A 64 -14.94 8.08 -18.69
CA LYS A 64 -13.61 8.11 -19.31
C LYS A 64 -12.66 9.00 -18.51
N MET A 65 -11.37 8.70 -18.60
CA MET A 65 -10.28 9.53 -18.06
C MET A 65 -9.33 9.90 -19.19
N ASP A 66 -9.21 11.19 -19.52
CA ASP A 66 -8.22 11.67 -20.49
C ASP A 66 -7.05 12.37 -19.79
N PHE A 67 -6.04 11.58 -19.44
CA PHE A 67 -4.83 12.05 -18.78
C PHE A 67 -4.07 13.11 -19.58
N LYS A 68 -4.07 13.03 -20.91
CA LYS A 68 -3.34 13.98 -21.76
C LYS A 68 -4.06 15.33 -21.76
N SER A 69 -5.37 15.32 -21.93
CA SER A 69 -6.18 16.53 -21.89
C SER A 69 -6.21 17.14 -20.50
N ALA A 70 -6.27 16.34 -19.44
CA ALA A 70 -6.18 16.81 -18.06
C ALA A 70 -4.85 17.53 -17.79
N LEU A 71 -3.72 16.91 -18.16
CA LEU A 71 -2.40 17.54 -18.02
C LEU A 71 -2.28 18.82 -18.85
N TRP A 72 -2.80 18.82 -20.08
CA TRP A 72 -2.79 20.01 -20.93
C TRP A 72 -3.55 21.16 -20.28
N LYS A 73 -4.77 20.93 -19.78
CA LYS A 73 -5.58 21.95 -19.09
C LYS A 73 -4.86 22.49 -17.86
N LEU A 74 -4.32 21.62 -17.01
CA LEU A 74 -3.55 22.04 -15.84
C LEU A 74 -2.34 22.91 -16.18
N ARG A 75 -1.68 22.65 -17.31
CA ARG A 75 -0.55 23.46 -17.79
C ARG A 75 -0.94 24.79 -18.41
N GLN A 76 -2.19 24.94 -18.85
CA GLN A 76 -2.74 26.23 -19.27
C GLN A 76 -3.01 27.13 -18.07
N ASP A 77 -3.50 26.55 -16.96
CA ASP A 77 -3.80 27.29 -15.75
C ASP A 77 -2.54 27.63 -14.93
N ARG A 78 -1.53 26.74 -14.93
CA ARG A 78 -0.28 26.94 -14.19
C ARG A 78 0.91 26.34 -14.94
N MET A 79 1.94 27.15 -15.18
CA MET A 79 3.15 26.66 -15.85
C MET A 79 3.92 25.66 -14.98
N HIS A 80 4.54 24.66 -15.62
CA HIS A 80 5.36 23.61 -15.00
C HIS A 80 4.61 22.58 -14.12
N THR A 81 3.30 22.47 -14.27
CA THR A 81 2.47 21.40 -13.70
C THR A 81 2.90 20.00 -14.15
N VAL A 82 3.07 19.07 -13.18
CA VAL A 82 3.57 17.69 -13.34
C VAL A 82 4.90 17.69 -14.12
N GLN A 83 5.98 17.83 -13.36
CA GLN A 83 7.32 18.15 -13.89
C GLN A 83 8.05 16.94 -14.44
N THR A 84 7.80 15.75 -13.90
CA THR A 84 8.56 14.53 -14.21
C THR A 84 7.67 13.45 -14.82
N VAL A 85 8.28 12.57 -15.60
CA VAL A 85 7.61 11.37 -16.14
C VAL A 85 7.07 10.50 -15.00
N GLU A 86 7.81 10.40 -13.89
CA GLU A 86 7.39 9.61 -12.72
C GLU A 86 6.16 10.20 -12.03
N GLN A 87 6.03 11.53 -11.95
CA GLN A 87 4.79 12.16 -11.46
C GLN A 87 3.60 11.90 -12.38
N TYR A 88 3.83 11.86 -13.69
CA TYR A 88 2.78 11.53 -14.66
C TYR A 88 2.37 10.05 -14.55
N LYS A 89 3.32 9.11 -14.48
CA LYS A 89 3.04 7.68 -14.21
C LYS A 89 2.30 7.49 -12.88
N TYR A 90 2.72 8.20 -11.84
CA TYR A 90 2.06 8.15 -10.54
C TYR A 90 0.62 8.68 -10.59
N LEU A 91 0.35 9.71 -11.39
CA LEU A 91 -1.01 10.20 -11.63
C LEU A 91 -1.90 9.12 -12.30
N HIS A 92 -1.37 8.36 -13.27
CA HIS A 92 -2.08 7.20 -13.83
C HIS A 92 -2.37 6.15 -12.76
N LYS A 93 -1.34 5.77 -12.00
CA LYS A 93 -1.44 4.77 -10.92
C LYS A 93 -2.50 5.13 -9.89
N VAL A 94 -2.50 6.38 -9.41
CA VAL A 94 -3.43 6.84 -8.37
C VAL A 94 -4.84 7.05 -8.90
N ALA A 95 -5.02 7.51 -10.14
CA ALA A 95 -6.35 7.65 -10.74
C ALA A 95 -7.02 6.30 -10.99
N ILE A 96 -6.28 5.30 -11.46
CA ILE A 96 -6.80 3.93 -11.64
C ILE A 96 -7.20 3.34 -10.28
N ALA A 97 -6.33 3.45 -9.27
CA ALA A 97 -6.66 2.97 -7.93
C ALA A 97 -7.90 3.68 -7.36
N GLY A 98 -7.93 5.02 -7.43
CA GLY A 98 -9.02 5.84 -6.93
C GLY A 98 -10.36 5.58 -7.61
N TYR A 99 -10.36 5.33 -8.92
CA TYR A 99 -11.57 4.98 -9.66
C TYR A 99 -12.14 3.63 -9.22
N ASN A 100 -11.28 2.60 -9.12
CA ASN A 100 -11.72 1.25 -8.77
C ASN A 100 -12.19 1.12 -7.32
N ILE A 101 -11.66 1.93 -6.38
CA ILE A 101 -12.11 1.93 -5.00
C ILE A 101 -13.16 3.02 -4.69
N SER A 102 -13.61 3.76 -5.71
CA SER A 102 -14.65 4.77 -5.53
C SER A 102 -15.93 4.14 -4.97
N GLY A 103 -16.54 4.76 -3.96
CA GLY A 103 -17.75 4.24 -3.31
C GLY A 103 -17.52 3.10 -2.30
N THR A 104 -16.26 2.77 -1.97
CA THR A 104 -15.95 1.82 -0.89
C THR A 104 -15.95 2.47 0.50
N ILE A 105 -15.86 3.81 0.57
CA ILE A 105 -16.10 4.56 1.81
C ILE A 105 -17.59 4.83 1.94
N ILE A 106 -18.13 4.36 3.06
CA ILE A 106 -19.54 4.46 3.38
C ILE A 106 -19.75 5.22 4.67
N ASN A 107 -20.75 6.10 4.69
CA ASN A 107 -21.24 6.65 5.95
C ASN A 107 -21.87 5.51 6.77
N VAL A 108 -21.61 5.48 8.08
CA VAL A 108 -22.14 4.47 8.99
C VAL A 108 -23.67 4.31 8.89
N THR A 109 -24.39 5.40 8.58
CA THR A 109 -25.84 5.41 8.38
C THR A 109 -26.28 4.49 7.23
N TYR A 110 -25.46 4.32 6.20
CA TYR A 110 -25.74 3.47 5.03
C TYR A 110 -25.10 2.09 5.11
N MET A 111 -24.43 1.75 6.22
CA MET A 111 -23.67 0.49 6.34
C MET A 111 -24.54 -0.74 6.10
N TYR A 112 -25.71 -0.82 6.73
CA TYR A 112 -26.62 -1.95 6.55
C TYR A 112 -27.09 -2.12 5.11
N PHE A 113 -27.40 -1.01 4.42
CA PHE A 113 -27.79 -1.05 3.02
C PHE A 113 -26.65 -1.53 2.12
N ARG A 114 -25.42 -1.05 2.38
CA ARG A 114 -24.25 -1.49 1.64
C ARG A 114 -23.98 -2.98 1.83
N LEU A 115 -24.00 -3.47 3.07
CA LEU A 115 -23.79 -4.89 3.36
C LEU A 115 -24.84 -5.76 2.66
N ALA A 116 -26.12 -5.38 2.72
CA ALA A 116 -27.18 -6.10 2.00
C ALA A 116 -26.96 -6.13 0.48
N SER A 117 -26.47 -5.02 -0.11
CA SER A 117 -26.11 -4.97 -1.53
C SER A 117 -24.88 -5.83 -1.87
N LEU A 118 -23.98 -6.06 -0.91
CA LEU A 118 -22.80 -6.91 -1.11
C LEU A 118 -23.13 -8.39 -0.98
N GLU A 119 -24.08 -8.71 -0.10
CA GLU A 119 -24.61 -10.07 0.13
C GLU A 119 -25.54 -10.55 -0.99
N SER A 120 -26.19 -9.63 -1.71
CA SER A 120 -27.11 -10.02 -2.78
C SER A 120 -26.39 -10.73 -3.92
N ASP A 121 -26.82 -11.94 -4.22
CA ASP A 121 -26.42 -12.65 -5.44
C ASP A 121 -26.97 -11.90 -6.66
N LYS A 122 -26.14 -11.72 -7.70
CA LYS A 122 -26.68 -11.29 -8.99
C LYS A 122 -27.59 -12.39 -9.51
N GLU A 123 -28.89 -12.10 -9.63
CA GLU A 123 -29.87 -13.01 -10.23
C GLU A 123 -29.36 -13.46 -11.61
N GLY A 124 -28.93 -14.72 -11.73
CA GLY A 124 -28.54 -15.34 -12.99
C GLY A 124 -27.10 -15.84 -13.10
N ASN A 125 -26.18 -15.54 -12.16
CA ASN A 125 -24.82 -16.12 -12.20
C ASN A 125 -24.30 -16.49 -10.80
N LYS A 126 -24.39 -17.78 -10.45
CA LYS A 126 -24.02 -18.37 -9.14
C LYS A 126 -22.54 -18.24 -8.76
N SER A 127 -21.70 -17.61 -9.58
CA SER A 127 -20.26 -17.78 -9.46
C SER A 127 -19.53 -16.70 -8.67
N THR A 128 -20.07 -15.48 -8.50
CA THR A 128 -19.39 -14.44 -7.70
C THR A 128 -20.40 -13.50 -7.02
N CYS A 129 -20.49 -13.55 -5.69
CA CYS A 129 -21.18 -12.53 -4.91
C CYS A 129 -20.43 -11.19 -5.02
N ASN A 130 -21.10 -10.07 -4.70
CA ASN A 130 -20.50 -8.74 -4.87
C ASN A 130 -19.27 -8.52 -3.95
N TYR A 131 -19.22 -9.17 -2.78
CA TYR A 131 -18.00 -9.21 -1.96
C TYR A 131 -16.79 -9.76 -2.71
N HIS A 132 -16.98 -10.84 -3.48
CA HIS A 132 -15.88 -11.46 -4.20
C HIS A 132 -15.35 -10.54 -5.30
N GLN A 133 -16.25 -9.85 -6.02
CA GLN A 133 -15.86 -8.88 -7.05
C GLN A 133 -15.05 -7.71 -6.47
N GLU A 134 -15.46 -7.19 -5.31
CA GLU A 134 -14.69 -6.13 -4.64
C GLU A 134 -13.35 -6.62 -4.13
N PHE A 135 -13.30 -7.84 -3.59
CA PHE A 135 -12.07 -8.47 -3.17
C PHE A 135 -11.10 -8.68 -4.35
N ASP A 136 -11.57 -9.23 -5.47
CA ASP A 136 -10.79 -9.44 -6.69
C ASP A 136 -10.25 -8.11 -7.22
N THR A 137 -11.07 -7.06 -7.21
CA THR A 137 -10.65 -5.71 -7.59
C THR A 137 -9.48 -5.23 -6.73
N VAL A 138 -9.54 -5.43 -5.41
CA VAL A 138 -8.44 -5.08 -4.50
C VAL A 138 -7.19 -5.92 -4.79
N VAL A 139 -7.33 -7.21 -5.05
CA VAL A 139 -6.20 -8.10 -5.38
C VAL A 139 -5.52 -7.67 -6.66
N GLU A 140 -6.29 -7.41 -7.72
CA GLU A 140 -5.77 -6.94 -9.01
C GLU A 140 -5.06 -5.60 -8.88
N LEU A 141 -5.64 -4.65 -8.13
CA LEU A 141 -5.00 -3.36 -7.86
C LEU A 141 -3.72 -3.53 -7.05
N CYS A 142 -3.71 -4.36 -6.01
CA CYS A 142 -2.50 -4.63 -5.24
C CYS A 142 -1.40 -5.23 -6.12
N GLY A 143 -1.75 -6.15 -7.03
CA GLY A 143 -0.80 -6.70 -8.01
C GLY A 143 -0.29 -5.65 -9.00
N ALA A 144 -1.17 -4.84 -9.58
CA ALA A 144 -0.82 -3.81 -10.56
C ALA A 144 -0.09 -2.59 -9.94
N THR A 145 -0.25 -2.38 -8.63
CA THR A 145 0.32 -1.23 -7.92
C THR A 145 1.43 -1.59 -6.95
N ALA A 146 1.73 -2.88 -6.78
CA ALA A 146 2.92 -3.32 -6.07
C ALA A 146 4.17 -2.68 -6.70
N PRO A 147 5.19 -2.35 -5.88
CA PRO A 147 6.50 -2.02 -6.43
C PRO A 147 6.92 -3.17 -7.34
N GLU A 148 7.43 -2.85 -8.54
CA GLU A 148 8.18 -3.83 -9.31
C GLU A 148 9.31 -4.28 -8.39
N VAL A 149 9.24 -5.53 -7.91
CA VAL A 149 10.43 -6.19 -7.38
C VAL A 149 11.35 -6.22 -8.57
N LYS A 150 12.39 -5.38 -8.56
CA LYS A 150 13.52 -5.56 -9.45
C LYS A 150 14.15 -6.87 -9.01
N ASP A 151 13.59 -7.98 -9.48
CA ASP A 151 14.40 -9.13 -9.81
C ASP A 151 15.33 -8.60 -10.89
N SER A 152 16.45 -8.01 -10.51
CA SER A 152 17.54 -7.75 -11.42
C SER A 152 17.99 -9.12 -11.94
N PRO A 153 17.70 -9.49 -13.19
CA PRO A 153 18.18 -10.77 -13.70
C PRO A 153 19.67 -10.69 -14.06
N ASP A 154 20.29 -9.51 -14.03
CA ASP A 154 21.66 -9.29 -14.51
C ASP A 154 22.45 -8.25 -13.68
N GLU A 155 22.52 -8.43 -12.36
CA GLU A 155 23.75 -8.08 -11.64
C GLU A 155 24.42 -9.37 -11.16
N GLU A 156 24.82 -10.21 -12.12
CA GLU A 156 26.04 -11.02 -11.99
C GLU A 156 27.27 -10.09 -11.89
N VAL A 157 27.29 -9.17 -10.91
CA VAL A 157 28.56 -8.78 -10.33
C VAL A 157 28.90 -9.94 -9.40
N GLN A 158 29.77 -10.81 -9.88
CA GLN A 158 30.50 -11.83 -9.12
C GLN A 158 30.97 -11.29 -7.76
N ASN A 159 30.10 -11.32 -6.75
CA ASN A 159 30.49 -11.35 -5.35
C ASN A 159 30.54 -12.82 -4.95
N VAL A 160 31.60 -13.50 -5.40
CA VAL A 160 31.94 -14.93 -5.18
C VAL A 160 32.12 -15.29 -3.69
N TYR A 161 31.81 -14.39 -2.76
CA TYR A 161 32.10 -14.53 -1.32
C TYR A 161 30.94 -14.20 -0.37
N GLN A 162 29.68 -14.13 -0.82
CA GLN A 162 28.54 -13.98 0.09
C GLN A 162 27.48 -15.07 -0.12
N ASN A 163 27.83 -16.29 0.29
CA ASN A 163 26.93 -17.46 0.26
C ASN A 163 25.99 -17.57 1.48
N GLU A 164 25.96 -16.60 2.40
CA GLU A 164 25.34 -16.80 3.72
C GLU A 164 24.01 -16.06 3.96
N GLY A 165 23.61 -15.11 3.11
CA GLY A 165 22.49 -14.20 3.40
C GLY A 165 21.10 -14.65 2.93
N VAL A 166 20.99 -15.21 1.73
CA VAL A 166 19.67 -15.46 1.10
C VAL A 166 19.11 -16.83 1.50
N ASP A 167 19.95 -17.88 1.52
CA ASP A 167 19.51 -19.24 1.85
C ASP A 167 19.24 -19.43 3.35
N THR A 168 19.91 -18.68 4.24
CA THR A 168 19.68 -18.78 5.69
C THR A 168 18.36 -18.17 6.14
N ASN A 169 17.84 -17.18 5.40
CA ASN A 169 16.55 -16.53 5.70
C ASN A 169 15.35 -17.39 5.30
N ARG A 170 15.48 -18.20 4.24
CA ARG A 170 14.39 -19.11 3.81
C ARG A 170 13.99 -20.12 4.89
N ILE A 171 14.92 -20.50 5.77
CA ILE A 171 14.66 -21.42 6.91
C ILE A 171 13.93 -20.70 8.06
N LYS A 172 13.89 -19.36 8.03
CA LYS A 172 13.23 -18.51 9.04
C LYS A 172 11.82 -18.12 8.62
N ASP A 173 11.45 -18.32 7.37
CA ASP A 173 10.12 -18.06 6.83
C ASP A 173 9.26 -19.32 6.92
N ARG A 174 8.04 -19.19 7.46
CA ARG A 174 7.09 -20.31 7.51
C ARG A 174 6.58 -20.65 6.11
N LEU A 175 6.33 -19.63 5.29
CA LEU A 175 5.79 -19.76 3.94
C LEU A 175 6.70 -19.05 2.96
N SER A 176 7.14 -19.77 1.91
CA SER A 176 8.10 -19.25 0.92
C SER A 176 7.52 -18.15 0.02
N ASN A 177 6.19 -18.05 -0.06
CA ASN A 177 5.46 -17.07 -0.85
C ASN A 177 4.91 -15.90 -0.01
N ILE A 178 5.11 -15.90 1.32
CA ILE A 178 4.70 -14.80 2.21
C ILE A 178 5.95 -14.21 2.85
N LEU A 179 6.53 -13.23 2.16
CA LEU A 179 7.76 -12.56 2.55
C LEU A 179 7.48 -11.10 2.96
N PRO A 180 8.20 -10.56 3.94
CA PRO A 180 8.00 -9.19 4.37
C PRO A 180 8.48 -8.21 3.29
N ASN A 181 7.71 -7.14 3.07
CA ASN A 181 8.16 -6.06 2.21
C ASN A 181 9.40 -5.37 2.83
N PRO A 182 10.54 -5.27 2.12
CA PRO A 182 11.78 -4.71 2.67
C PRO A 182 11.63 -3.29 3.21
N THR A 183 10.76 -2.47 2.62
CA THR A 183 10.52 -1.08 3.04
C THR A 183 9.89 -0.98 4.42
N PHE A 184 9.12 -1.99 4.82
CA PHE A 184 8.38 -2.02 6.09
C PHE A 184 8.86 -3.08 7.07
N ARG A 185 9.90 -3.85 6.73
CA ARG A 185 10.43 -4.89 7.61
C ARG A 185 11.17 -4.24 8.81
N PRO A 186 10.94 -4.69 10.05
CA PRO A 186 11.76 -4.28 11.18
C PRO A 186 13.14 -4.95 11.10
N ASP A 187 14.21 -4.16 11.20
CA ASP A 187 15.57 -4.69 11.29
C ASP A 187 15.98 -4.85 12.76
N LEU A 188 16.34 -6.08 13.15
CA LEU A 188 16.78 -6.37 14.51
C LEU A 188 18.23 -5.94 14.73
N THR A 189 18.54 -5.44 15.93
CA THR A 189 19.89 -5.01 16.30
C THR A 189 20.76 -6.23 16.58
N ALA A 190 21.88 -6.38 15.87
CA ALA A 190 22.87 -7.42 16.17
C ALA A 190 23.67 -7.05 17.43
N ALA A 191 23.63 -7.91 18.45
CA ALA A 191 24.40 -7.77 19.68
C ALA A 191 25.80 -8.37 19.56
N VAL A 192 26.01 -9.32 18.64
CA VAL A 192 27.32 -9.93 18.35
C VAL A 192 27.62 -9.93 16.84
N PRO A 193 28.91 -9.96 16.44
CA PRO A 193 29.28 -10.14 15.04
C PRO A 193 28.63 -11.40 14.46
N HIS A 194 28.09 -11.30 13.24
CA HIS A 194 27.37 -12.37 12.54
C HIS A 194 26.02 -12.78 13.15
N GLU A 195 25.48 -12.01 14.10
CA GLU A 195 24.09 -12.22 14.52
C GLU A 195 23.13 -11.75 13.44
N ASP A 196 22.13 -12.59 13.18
CA ASP A 196 21.09 -12.29 12.23
C ASP A 196 20.20 -11.11 12.68
N THR A 197 19.90 -10.24 11.72
CA THR A 197 19.03 -9.07 11.87
C THR A 197 17.65 -9.30 11.26
N TYR A 198 17.45 -10.43 10.56
CA TYR A 198 16.23 -10.75 9.85
C TYR A 198 15.13 -11.31 10.78
N ILE A 199 13.90 -10.89 10.50
CA ILE A 199 12.69 -11.53 10.99
C ILE A 199 11.56 -11.32 9.96
N ASN A 200 10.72 -12.33 9.78
CA ASN A 200 9.54 -12.25 8.91
C ASN A 200 8.41 -11.49 9.63
N ALA A 201 8.50 -10.16 9.55
CA ALA A 201 7.54 -9.25 10.11
C ALA A 201 7.46 -7.96 9.27
N VAL A 202 6.37 -7.22 9.39
CA VAL A 202 6.18 -5.90 8.79
C VAL A 202 5.60 -4.93 9.81
N LEU A 203 6.08 -3.69 9.77
CA LEU A 203 5.53 -2.55 10.50
C LEU A 203 4.32 -2.01 9.74
N VAL A 204 3.17 -1.94 10.42
CA VAL A 204 1.91 -1.45 9.87
C VAL A 204 1.48 -0.20 10.62
N PRO A 205 1.08 0.89 9.94
CA PRO A 205 0.56 2.06 10.61
C PRO A 205 -0.65 1.75 11.50
N ASP A 206 -0.66 2.26 12.73
CA ASP A 206 -1.85 2.24 13.59
C ASP A 206 -2.89 3.27 13.12
N LEU A 207 -4.15 3.07 13.48
CA LEU A 207 -5.29 3.93 13.20
C LEU A 207 -5.26 5.26 13.98
N THR A 208 -4.55 5.35 15.11
CA THR A 208 -4.71 6.49 16.05
C THR A 208 -3.44 7.24 16.47
N ASN A 209 -2.24 6.92 15.97
CA ASN A 209 -0.99 7.60 16.35
C ASN A 209 0.08 7.54 15.24
N ASP A 210 1.23 8.21 15.42
CA ASP A 210 2.50 7.92 14.70
C ASP A 210 3.10 6.55 15.09
N GLY A 211 2.28 5.65 15.64
CA GLY A 211 2.67 4.31 16.09
C GLY A 211 2.60 3.28 14.96
N HIS A 212 3.21 2.12 15.21
CA HIS A 212 3.16 0.99 14.30
C HIS A 212 2.78 -0.26 15.06
N ASP A 213 1.83 -1.01 14.51
CA ASP A 213 1.63 -2.41 14.85
C ASP A 213 2.65 -3.27 14.10
N ILE A 214 2.89 -4.47 14.60
CA ILE A 214 3.79 -5.42 13.95
C ILE A 214 2.98 -6.66 13.57
N LEU A 215 2.88 -6.92 12.27
CA LEU A 215 2.36 -8.18 11.76
C LEU A 215 3.54 -9.12 11.51
N THR A 216 3.49 -10.31 12.08
CA THR A 216 4.53 -11.34 11.97
C THR A 216 3.89 -12.71 11.82
N GLN A 217 4.60 -13.63 11.17
CA GLN A 217 4.24 -15.04 11.26
C GLN A 217 4.30 -15.53 12.72
N LEU A 218 3.60 -16.64 13.01
CA LEU A 218 3.79 -17.34 14.29
C LEU A 218 5.25 -17.80 14.42
N PRO A 219 5.93 -17.53 15.54
CA PRO A 219 7.33 -17.89 15.72
C PRO A 219 7.58 -19.37 15.48
N LEU A 220 8.65 -19.68 14.75
CA LEU A 220 9.16 -21.03 14.57
C LEU A 220 10.10 -21.37 15.73
N PRO A 221 10.38 -22.66 15.99
CA PRO A 221 11.42 -23.04 16.93
C PRO A 221 12.78 -22.39 16.61
N SER A 222 13.08 -22.17 15.33
CA SER A 222 14.29 -21.49 14.85
C SER A 222 14.27 -19.97 15.01
N THR A 223 13.10 -19.34 15.14
CA THR A 223 12.96 -17.87 15.16
C THR A 223 12.43 -17.30 16.47
N VAL A 224 12.15 -18.13 17.48
CA VAL A 224 11.63 -17.69 18.78
C VAL A 224 12.53 -16.68 19.49
N THR A 225 13.86 -16.81 19.37
CA THR A 225 14.82 -15.84 19.92
C THR A 225 14.72 -14.50 19.19
N GLY A 226 14.64 -14.52 17.86
CA GLY A 226 14.43 -13.32 17.04
C GLY A 226 13.10 -12.63 17.35
N PHE A 227 12.05 -13.41 17.61
CA PHE A 227 10.76 -12.88 18.02
C PHE A 227 10.83 -12.14 19.37
N TRP A 228 11.51 -12.69 20.39
CA TRP A 228 11.67 -11.97 21.65
C TRP A 228 12.58 -10.74 21.54
N ARG A 229 13.59 -10.77 20.64
CA ARG A 229 14.37 -9.59 20.27
C ARG A 229 13.49 -8.50 19.65
N LEU A 230 12.59 -8.88 18.74
CA LEU A 230 11.61 -7.95 18.15
C LEU A 230 10.72 -7.32 19.23
N VAL A 231 10.12 -8.15 20.10
CA VAL A 231 9.24 -7.70 21.20
C VAL A 231 9.95 -6.70 22.11
N THR A 232 11.19 -7.00 22.50
CA THR A 232 11.97 -6.13 23.39
C THR A 232 12.47 -4.88 22.70
N GLN A 233 13.00 -4.98 21.48
CA GLN A 233 13.54 -3.84 20.72
C GLN A 233 12.45 -2.82 20.36
N PHE A 234 11.25 -3.29 20.02
CA PHE A 234 10.13 -2.44 19.63
C PHE A 234 9.17 -2.14 20.79
N ASN A 235 9.53 -2.47 22.04
CA ASN A 235 8.72 -2.25 23.24
C ASN A 235 7.26 -2.74 23.10
N VAL A 236 7.08 -3.94 22.55
CA VAL A 236 5.75 -4.52 22.34
C VAL A 236 5.11 -4.87 23.68
N GLY A 237 3.99 -4.21 24.01
CA GLY A 237 3.25 -4.40 25.26
C GLY A 237 2.09 -5.41 25.19
N LEU A 238 1.63 -5.76 23.99
CA LEU A 238 0.54 -6.72 23.77
C LEU A 238 0.90 -7.64 22.59
N ILE A 239 0.76 -8.94 22.79
CA ILE A 239 0.91 -9.95 21.74
C ILE A 239 -0.46 -10.60 21.54
N VAL A 240 -0.94 -10.58 20.30
CA VAL A 240 -2.17 -11.27 19.89
C VAL A 240 -1.76 -12.42 18.98
N ALA A 241 -2.15 -13.64 19.35
CA ALA A 241 -1.91 -14.84 18.55
C ALA A 241 -3.24 -15.41 18.06
N PHE A 242 -3.34 -15.65 16.76
CA PHE A 242 -4.45 -16.37 16.16
C PHE A 242 -4.08 -17.85 16.09
N ASP A 243 -4.92 -18.71 16.65
CA ASP A 243 -4.69 -20.14 16.65
C ASP A 243 -4.75 -20.66 15.20
N LEU A 244 -3.82 -21.54 14.84
CA LEU A 244 -3.95 -22.31 13.61
C LEU A 244 -4.86 -23.46 13.97
N ASP A 245 -6.01 -23.60 13.29
CA ASP A 245 -6.86 -24.78 13.43
C ASP A 245 -5.97 -26.03 13.40
N SER A 246 -5.89 -26.73 14.54
CA SER A 246 -5.02 -27.89 14.76
C SER A 246 -5.33 -29.09 13.84
N SER A 247 -6.27 -28.91 12.90
CA SER A 247 -6.75 -29.89 11.93
C SER A 247 -6.00 -29.85 10.59
N LYS A 248 -5.16 -28.84 10.36
CA LYS A 248 -4.22 -28.82 9.23
C LYS A 248 -2.82 -28.58 9.80
N SER A 249 -2.12 -29.67 10.08
CA SER A 249 -0.67 -29.63 10.09
C SER A 249 -0.19 -28.93 8.83
N ASP A 250 0.77 -28.02 8.97
CA ASP A 250 1.49 -27.36 7.88
C ASP A 250 2.07 -28.44 6.93
N GLU A 251 1.25 -28.95 6.00
CA GLU A 251 1.69 -29.80 4.91
C GLU A 251 2.19 -28.88 3.80
N LEU A 252 3.51 -28.97 3.61
CA LEU A 252 4.37 -28.28 2.64
C LEU A 252 3.88 -28.37 1.19
#